data_AF-A0A4R0ZVA4-F1
#
_entry.id   AF-A0A4R0ZVA4-F1
#
_cell.length_a   1.000
_cell.length_b   1.000
_cell.length_c   1.000
_cell.angle_alpha   90.00
_cell.angle_beta   90.00
_cell.angle_gamma   90.00
#
_symmetry.space_group_name_H-M   'P 1'
#
loop_
_entity.id
_entity.type
_entity.pdbx_description
1 polymer ?
#
loop_
_entity_poly.entity_id
_entity_poly.type
_entity_poly.pdbx_seq_one_letter_code
_entity_poly.pdbx_strand_id
1 'polypeptide(L)' 'MIGRDADYEVAQGMLNGLPESELRLLEATWHQLIREQTMLATTSKLVIAEQASHAIQLDRPDVIVAVVEEHIDQMTQAIQ' A
#
# COMPACT_ATOMS: atom_id res chain seq x y z
N MET A 1 -2.83 0.99 -6.94
CA MET A 1 -2.31 1.65 -5.72
C MET A 1 -1.63 0.60 -4.87
N ILE A 2 -0.40 0.86 -4.42
CA ILE A 2 0.32 -0.02 -3.49
C ILE A 2 0.35 0.72 -2.16
N GLY A 3 -0.23 0.12 -1.11
CA GLY A 3 -0.33 0.69 0.22
C GLY A 3 0.52 -0.08 1.23
N ARG A 4 0.92 0.59 2.32
CA ARG A 4 1.65 -0.03 3.43
C ARG A 4 0.72 -0.75 4.40
N ASP A 5 1.28 -1.64 5.19
CA ASP A 5 0.59 -2.31 6.28
C ASP A 5 0.38 -1.33 7.46
N ALA A 6 -0.88 -1.09 7.82
CA ALA A 6 -1.23 -0.14 8.87
C ALA A 6 -0.73 -0.58 10.23
N ASP A 7 -0.89 -1.86 10.58
CA ASP A 7 -0.51 -2.34 11.92
C ASP A 7 1.01 -2.40 12.06
N TYR A 8 1.72 -2.73 10.98
CA TYR A 8 3.16 -2.65 10.94
C TYR A 8 3.65 -1.20 11.12
N GLU A 9 3.07 -0.22 10.41
CA GLU A 9 3.45 1.19 10.55
C GLU A 9 3.14 1.73 11.95
N VAL A 10 1.99 1.35 12.54
CA VAL A 10 1.65 1.71 13.94
C VAL A 10 2.72 1.15 14.89
N ALA A 11 3.11 -0.12 14.73
CA ALA A 11 4.14 -0.72 15.57
C ALA A 11 5.50 0.01 15.44
N GLN A 12 5.92 0.36 14.22
CA GLN A 12 7.15 1.14 14.00
C GLN A 12 7.07 2.55 14.61
N GLY A 13 5.93 3.23 14.45
CA GLY A 13 5.70 4.55 15.06
C GLY A 13 5.78 4.51 16.59
N MET A 14 5.20 3.47 17.21
CA MET A 14 5.26 3.28 18.66
C MET A 14 6.70 3.05 19.15
N LEU A 15 7.51 2.30 18.39
CA LEU A 15 8.94 2.12 18.70
C LEU A 15 9.73 3.44 18.62
N ASN A 16 9.28 4.36 17.78
CA ASN A 16 9.84 5.72 17.67
C ASN A 16 9.27 6.71 18.71
N GLY A 17 8.47 6.22 19.67
CA GLY A 17 7.92 7.03 20.77
C GLY A 17 6.67 7.84 20.42
N LEU A 18 5.99 7.52 19.32
CA LEU A 18 4.77 8.21 18.92
C LEU A 18 3.52 7.61 19.62
N PRO A 19 2.47 8.41 19.91
CA PRO A 19 1.27 7.92 20.57
C PRO A 19 0.45 6.97 19.67
N GLU A 20 0.09 5.80 20.20
CA GLU A 20 -0.68 4.78 19.45
C GLU A 20 -2.01 5.32 18.91
N SER A 21 -2.75 6.10 19.69
CA SER A 21 -4.05 6.64 19.27
C SER A 21 -3.94 7.56 18.05
N GLU A 22 -2.87 8.36 17.98
CA GLU A 22 -2.61 9.25 16.84
C GLU A 22 -2.17 8.45 15.61
N LEU A 23 -1.31 7.45 15.80
CA LEU A 23 -0.88 6.55 14.72
C LEU A 23 -2.06 5.78 14.12
N ARG A 24 -2.95 5.23 14.95
CA ARG A 24 -4.15 4.52 14.48
C ARG A 24 -5.11 5.44 13.73
N LEU A 25 -5.29 6.68 14.21
CA LEU A 25 -6.13 7.66 13.51
C LEU A 25 -5.54 8.05 12.15
N LEU A 26 -4.22 8.26 12.11
CA LEU A 26 -3.49 8.55 10.88
C LEU A 26 -3.63 7.39 9.89
N GLU A 27 -3.32 6.16 10.30
CA GLU A 27 -3.38 4.99 9.42
C GLU A 27 -4.81 4.68 8.96
N ALA A 28 -5.82 4.83 9.83
CA ALA A 28 -7.22 4.68 9.43
C ALA A 28 -7.60 5.69 8.34
N THR A 29 -7.22 6.96 8.53
CA THR A 29 -7.48 8.03 7.56
C THR A 29 -6.74 7.77 6.25
N TRP A 30 -5.45 7.41 6.33
CA TRP A 30 -4.64 7.10 5.16
C TRP A 30 -5.21 5.93 4.37
N HIS A 31 -5.57 4.82 5.04
CA HIS A 31 -6.15 3.64 4.41
C HIS A 31 -7.52 3.93 3.78
N GLN A 32 -8.32 4.80 4.39
CA GLN A 32 -9.55 5.28 3.78
C GLN A 32 -9.27 6.03 2.48
N LEU A 33 -8.36 7.02 2.50
CA LEU A 33 -8.04 7.83 1.32
C LEU A 33 -7.48 7.00 0.16
N ILE A 34 -6.60 6.03 0.41
CA ILE A 34 -6.08 5.17 -0.67
C ILE A 34 -7.16 4.24 -1.23
N ARG A 35 -8.11 3.77 -0.41
CA ARG A 35 -9.26 2.99 -0.88
C ARG A 35 -10.15 3.86 -1.75
N GLU A 36 -10.47 5.07 -1.31
CA GLU A 36 -11.27 6.01 -2.08
C GLU A 36 -10.61 6.36 -3.43
N GLN A 37 -9.29 6.57 -3.43
CA GLN A 37 -8.52 6.82 -4.65
C GLN A 37 -8.65 5.66 -5.65
N THR A 38 -8.71 4.41 -5.18
CA THR A 38 -8.90 3.25 -6.08
C THR A 38 -10.28 3.20 -6.72
N MET A 39 -11.26 3.93 -6.20
CA MET A 39 -12.60 3.99 -6.80
C MET A 39 -12.67 4.97 -7.99
N LEU A 40 -11.62 5.78 -8.22
CA LEU A 40 -11.60 6.78 -9.30
C LEU A 40 -11.55 6.17 -10.71
N ALA A 41 -11.10 4.92 -10.85
CA ALA A 41 -11.11 4.20 -12.12
C ALA A 41 -11.41 2.72 -11.90
N THR A 42 -12.28 2.14 -12.74
CA THR A 42 -12.75 0.74 -12.63
C THR A 42 -11.64 -0.30 -12.81
N THR A 43 -10.52 0.08 -13.41
CA THR A 43 -9.34 -0.78 -13.61
C THR A 43 -8.35 -0.71 -12.46
N SER A 44 -8.57 0.17 -11.48
CA SER A 44 -7.67 0.31 -10.35
C SER A 44 -7.74 -0.90 -9.42
N LYS A 45 -6.59 -1.28 -8.88
CA LYS A 45 -6.48 -2.29 -7.81
C LYS A 45 -5.75 -1.70 -6.61
N LEU A 46 -6.09 -2.18 -5.42
CA LEU A 46 -5.37 -1.90 -4.19
C LEU A 46 -4.59 -3.15 -3.78
N VAL A 47 -3.29 -3.02 -3.60
CA VAL A 47 -2.40 -4.06 -3.05
C VAL A 47 -1.81 -3.53 -1.75
N ILE A 48 -2.03 -4.24 -0.65
CA ILE A 48 -1.40 -3.91 0.63
C ILE A 48 -0.13 -4.75 0.76
N ALA A 49 1.02 -4.09 0.88
CA ALA A 49 2.29 -4.73 1.15
C ALA A 49 2.38 -5.04 2.65
N GLU A 50 2.10 -6.29 3.01
CA GLU A 50 2.22 -6.76 4.39
C GLU A 50 3.64 -6.58 4.93
N GLN A 51 3.74 -6.25 6.21
CA GLN A 51 5.01 -6.01 6.90
C GLN A 51 5.90 -4.92 6.26
N ALA A 52 5.29 -3.97 5.55
CA ALA A 52 5.99 -2.84 4.95
C ALA A 52 5.63 -1.53 5.67
N SER A 53 6.63 -0.67 5.83
CA SER A 53 6.47 0.71 6.27
C SER A 53 6.04 1.62 5.12
N HIS A 54 6.09 2.94 5.33
CA HIS A 54 5.99 3.91 4.24
C HIS A 54 7.00 3.68 3.10
N ALA A 55 8.18 3.14 3.39
CA ALA A 55 9.21 2.85 2.40
C ALA A 55 9.02 1.47 1.74
N ILE A 56 7.83 1.21 1.17
CA ILE A 56 7.43 -0.09 0.61
C ILE A 56 8.45 -0.65 -0.39
N GLN A 57 9.06 0.20 -1.22
CA GLN A 57 10.06 -0.20 -2.20
C GLN A 57 11.36 -0.74 -1.58
N LEU A 58 11.64 -0.40 -0.31
CA LEU A 58 12.78 -0.92 0.43
C LEU A 58 12.39 -2.17 1.23
N ASP A 59 11.19 -2.16 1.84
CA ASP A 59 10.74 -3.24 2.72
C ASP A 59 10.23 -4.47 1.94
N ARG A 60 9.48 -4.23 0.86
CA ARG A 60 8.83 -5.25 0.02
C ARG A 60 9.05 -4.99 -1.48
N PRO A 61 10.31 -4.97 -1.95
CA PRO A 61 10.61 -4.80 -3.37
C PRO A 61 9.98 -5.91 -4.24
N ASP A 62 9.78 -7.10 -3.69
CA ASP A 62 9.10 -8.23 -4.34
C ASP A 62 7.66 -7.89 -4.74
N VAL A 63 6.91 -7.19 -3.88
CA VAL A 63 5.54 -6.75 -4.18
C VAL A 63 5.52 -5.73 -5.30
N ILE A 64 6.51 -4.82 -5.32
CA ILE A 64 6.64 -3.84 -6.40
C ILE A 64 6.87 -4.53 -7.74
N VAL A 65 7.81 -5.47 -7.79
CA VAL A 65 8.12 -6.23 -9.01
C VAL A 65 6.88 -6.99 -9.49
N ALA A 66 6.21 -7.73 -8.61
CA ALA A 66 5.04 -8.53 -8.98
C ALA A 66 3.90 -7.67 -9.55
N VAL A 67 3.62 -6.50 -8.95
CA VAL A 67 2.55 -5.61 -9.45
C VAL A 67 2.92 -5.01 -10.81
N VAL A 68 4.19 -4.68 -11.03
CA VAL A 68 4.66 -4.16 -12.32
C VAL A 68 4.58 -5.23 -13.40
N GLU A 69 5.01 -6.46 -13.11
CA GLU A 69 4.90 -7.60 -14.03
C GLU A 69 3.45 -7.89 -14.40
N GLU A 70 2.55 -7.97 -13.41
CA GLU A 70 1.11 -8.17 -13.65
C GLU A 70 0.52 -7.08 -14.56
N HIS A 71 0.94 -5.83 -14.37
CA HIS A 71 0.46 -4.71 -15.18
C HIS A 71 0.97 -4.80 -16.62
N ILE A 72 2.24 -5.16 -16.83
CA ILE A 72 2.83 -5.36 -18.17
C ILE A 72 2.12 -6.50 -18.89
N ASP A 73 1.82 -7.60 -18.19
CA ASP A 73 1.10 -8.74 -18.77
C ASP A 73 -0.31 -8.35 -19.20
N GLN A 74 -1.04 -7.59 -18.37
CA GLN A 74 -2.37 -7.07 -18.70
C GLN A 74 -2.33 -6.15 -19.93
N MET A 75 -1.32 -5.27 -20.02
CA MET A 75 -1.14 -4.40 -21.18
C MET A 75 -0.85 -5.21 -22.45
N THR A 76 -0.06 -6.29 -22.35
CA THR A 76 0.30 -7.14 -23.48
C THR A 76 -0.91 -7.92 -24.00
N GLN A 77 -1.74 -8.46 -23.10
CA GLN A 77 -2.98 -9.15 -23.45
C GLN A 77 -4.03 -8.23 -24.09
N ALA A 78 -4.06 -6.94 -23.73
CA ALA A 78 -5.02 -5.99 -24.29
C ALA A 78 -4.71 -5.57 -25.75
N ILE A 79 -3.52 -5.90 -26.26
CA ILE A 79 -3.07 -5.56 -27.62
C ILE A 79 -3.22 -6.76 -28.59
N GLN A 80 -3.44 -7.97 -28.06
CA GLN A 80 -3.68 -9.20 -28.83
C GLN A 80 -5.16 -9.35 -29.17
#